data_AF-A0A8T1P0M0-F1
#
_entry.id   AF-A0A8T1P0M0-F1
#
_cell.length_a   1.000
_cell.length_b   1.000
_cell.length_c   1.000
_cell.angle_alpha   90.00
_cell.angle_beta   90.00
_cell.angle_gamma   90.00
#
_symmetry.space_group_name_H-M   'P 1'
#
loop_
_entity.id
_entity.type
_entity.pdbx_description
1 polymer ?
#
loop_
_entity_poly.entity_id
_entity_poly.type
_entity_poly.pdbx_seq_one_letter_code
_entity_poly.pdbx_strand_id
1 'polypeptide(L)'
;MFKFWGSQDQQSQSRPQGGSSQSWYPPSVVSSPSSSRPGTPGSTSSGSFSSHRPTDRPQSPSHVSPAEAAGIIAVVKDKSVDELRKLLSDKDAYHQFLLSLDQVKIQNNLRDELRKETLQLARDNLEKEPRMMELRTQCRIIRTTELAAAQEKLNELERQKEQSLKFYSPASLLQRLQEAMNKTEEESENLHRQVIDREMEFGAFVQKYKKLRTTYHRRALVQLAAKTSSTD
;
A
#
# COMPACT_ATOMS: atom_id res chain seq x y z
N MET A 1 18.35 -19.34 -4.36
CA MET A 1 18.89 -18.76 -5.62
C MET A 1 18.18 -17.43 -5.85
N PHE A 2 18.78 -16.32 -5.43
CA PHE A 2 18.23 -14.98 -5.67
C PHE A 2 19.02 -14.34 -6.81
N LYS A 3 18.32 -13.92 -7.87
CA LYS A 3 18.91 -13.37 -9.08
C LYS A 3 19.25 -11.89 -8.88
N PHE A 4 20.52 -11.58 -9.06
CA PHE A 4 21.11 -10.25 -9.11
C PHE A 4 20.91 -9.69 -10.52
N TRP A 5 20.33 -8.50 -10.69
CA TRP A 5 20.28 -7.83 -12.00
C TRP A 5 21.26 -6.65 -11.98
N GLY A 6 22.22 -6.71 -12.89
CA GLY A 6 23.33 -5.76 -13.02
C GLY A 6 22.98 -4.52 -13.83
N SER A 7 23.87 -3.54 -13.69
CA SER A 7 23.94 -2.27 -14.41
C SER A 7 23.96 -2.41 -15.93
N GLN A 8 23.39 -1.42 -16.61
CA GLN A 8 23.74 -1.08 -17.99
C GLN A 8 23.79 0.45 -18.13
N ASP A 9 24.95 0.93 -18.58
CA ASP A 9 25.21 2.32 -18.98
C ASP A 9 25.00 2.52 -20.50
N GLN A 10 24.81 3.79 -20.88
CA GLN A 10 24.92 4.42 -22.22
C GLN A 10 23.79 4.15 -23.26
N GLN A 11 23.28 5.11 -24.07
CA GLN A 11 23.58 6.53 -24.37
C GLN A 11 22.44 7.12 -25.26
N SER A 12 22.18 8.46 -25.17
CA SER A 12 21.72 9.43 -26.22
C SER A 12 20.51 9.09 -27.14
N GLN A 13 19.57 9.96 -27.57
CA GLN A 13 19.41 11.42 -27.67
C GLN A 13 17.97 11.69 -28.18
N SER A 14 17.29 12.75 -27.73
CA SER A 14 16.49 13.72 -28.52
C SER A 14 15.48 14.50 -27.66
N ARG A 15 15.40 15.81 -27.90
CA ARG A 15 14.73 16.87 -27.12
C ARG A 15 13.42 17.28 -27.85
N PRO A 16 12.71 18.36 -27.42
CA PRO A 16 11.61 18.46 -26.45
C PRO A 16 10.24 18.70 -27.10
N GLN A 17 9.13 18.65 -26.34
CA GLN A 17 8.14 19.74 -26.25
C GLN A 17 6.94 19.35 -25.36
N GLY A 18 6.47 20.34 -24.58
CA GLY A 18 5.03 20.58 -24.45
C GLY A 18 4.35 20.20 -23.13
N GLY A 19 3.91 21.22 -22.40
CA GLY A 19 2.57 21.21 -21.80
C GLY A 19 2.44 20.77 -20.35
N SER A 20 2.31 21.76 -19.46
CA SER A 20 1.76 21.61 -18.12
C SER A 20 0.34 21.02 -18.15
N SER A 21 0.08 20.01 -17.32
CA SER A 21 -1.20 19.82 -16.63
C SER A 21 -1.03 18.79 -15.51
N GLN A 22 -1.11 19.25 -14.26
CA GLN A 22 -1.23 18.37 -13.11
C GLN A 22 -2.54 17.61 -13.18
N SER A 23 -2.47 16.27 -13.30
CA SER A 23 -3.62 15.38 -13.16
C SER A 23 -3.71 14.89 -11.73
N TRP A 24 -4.83 15.19 -11.06
CA TRP A 24 -5.14 14.86 -9.67
C TRP A 24 -5.77 13.45 -9.50
N TYR A 25 -5.50 12.51 -10.40
CA TYR A 25 -6.00 11.13 -10.31
C TYR A 25 -4.92 10.10 -10.66
N PRO A 26 -4.84 8.97 -9.92
CA PRO A 26 -3.89 7.90 -10.23
C PRO A 26 -4.34 7.12 -11.48
N PRO A 27 -3.41 6.74 -12.39
CA PRO A 27 -3.76 5.90 -13.53
C PRO A 27 -3.98 4.46 -13.07
N SER A 28 -5.14 3.90 -13.41
CA SER A 28 -5.44 2.47 -13.21
C SER A 28 -4.77 1.66 -14.32
N VAL A 29 -3.86 0.76 -13.94
CA VAL A 29 -3.19 -0.15 -14.86
C VAL A 29 -4.14 -1.29 -15.25
N VAL A 30 -4.43 -1.41 -16.55
CA VAL A 30 -5.05 -2.59 -17.16
C VAL A 30 -3.98 -3.37 -17.91
N SER A 31 -3.73 -4.61 -17.49
CA SER A 31 -3.02 -5.64 -18.26
C SER A 31 -3.40 -7.01 -17.69
N SER A 32 -4.09 -7.82 -18.49
CA SER A 32 -4.38 -9.25 -18.27
C SER A 32 -3.49 -10.09 -19.22
N PRO A 33 -3.46 -11.45 -19.23
CA PRO A 33 -4.15 -12.45 -18.37
C PRO A 33 -3.24 -13.62 -17.89
N SER A 34 -3.66 -14.39 -16.87
CA SER A 34 -3.60 -15.88 -16.86
C SER A 34 -3.99 -16.53 -15.51
N SER A 35 -4.85 -17.54 -15.63
CA SER A 35 -4.90 -18.82 -14.87
C SER A 35 -5.44 -18.91 -13.42
N SER A 36 -6.43 -19.81 -13.30
CA SER A 36 -6.76 -20.75 -12.21
C SER A 36 -7.54 -20.29 -10.96
N ARG A 37 -8.68 -20.96 -10.75
CA ARG A 37 -9.62 -20.85 -9.61
C ARG A 37 -9.05 -21.47 -8.31
N PRO A 38 -9.69 -21.22 -7.15
CA PRO A 38 -10.71 -22.18 -6.67
C PRO A 38 -12.00 -21.52 -6.17
N GLY A 39 -13.10 -22.29 -6.22
CA GLY A 39 -14.44 -21.85 -5.86
C GLY A 39 -14.78 -21.99 -4.37
N THR A 40 -15.73 -21.18 -3.92
CA THR A 40 -16.45 -21.33 -2.65
C THR A 40 -17.95 -21.10 -2.89
N PRO A 41 -18.85 -21.74 -2.10
CA PRO A 41 -20.26 -21.92 -2.44
C PRO A 41 -21.12 -20.70 -2.11
N GLY A 42 -22.25 -20.60 -2.82
CA GLY A 42 -23.10 -19.42 -2.84
C GLY A 42 -23.96 -19.20 -1.60
N SER A 43 -24.48 -17.98 -1.51
CA SER A 43 -25.77 -17.67 -0.89
C SER A 43 -26.39 -16.52 -1.67
N THR A 44 -27.62 -16.77 -2.11
CA THR A 44 -28.51 -15.89 -2.85
C THR A 44 -28.95 -14.69 -2.01
N SER A 45 -28.71 -13.48 -2.51
CA SER A 45 -29.62 -12.36 -2.32
C SER A 45 -29.37 -11.30 -3.40
N SER A 46 -30.41 -11.06 -4.17
CA SER A 46 -30.55 -10.11 -5.27
C SER A 46 -30.27 -8.67 -4.82
N GLY A 47 -29.41 -7.98 -5.55
CA GLY A 47 -29.13 -6.56 -5.36
C GLY A 47 -28.30 -6.00 -6.52
N SER A 48 -28.91 -5.90 -7.70
CA SER A 48 -28.31 -5.24 -8.86
C SER A 48 -28.26 -3.73 -8.60
N PHE A 49 -27.07 -3.20 -8.29
CA PHE A 49 -26.78 -1.78 -8.48
C PHE A 49 -26.11 -1.62 -9.85
N SER A 50 -26.95 -1.47 -10.86
CA SER A 50 -26.49 -1.01 -12.18
C SER A 50 -26.16 0.48 -12.06
N SER A 51 -24.89 0.83 -12.25
CA SER A 51 -24.46 2.20 -12.50
C SER A 51 -25.09 2.69 -13.80
N HIS A 52 -26.09 3.57 -13.70
CA HIS A 52 -26.69 4.23 -14.86
C HIS A 52 -25.90 5.50 -15.21
N ARG A 53 -25.33 5.44 -16.42
CA ARG A 53 -24.81 6.52 -17.26
C ARG A 53 -25.76 7.73 -17.29
N PRO A 54 -25.27 8.99 -17.33
CA PRO A 54 -26.12 10.17 -17.39
C PRO A 54 -26.51 10.43 -18.83
N THR A 55 -27.52 9.74 -19.33
CA THR A 55 -28.24 10.14 -20.54
C THR A 55 -29.63 9.57 -20.44
N ASP A 56 -30.50 10.28 -19.73
CA ASP A 56 -31.91 10.44 -20.06
C ASP A 56 -32.49 11.49 -19.11
N ARG A 57 -32.78 12.66 -19.69
CA ARG A 57 -33.64 13.66 -19.06
C ARG A 57 -34.97 12.95 -18.78
N PRO A 58 -35.41 12.76 -17.53
CA PRO A 58 -36.76 12.26 -17.31
C PRO A 58 -37.68 13.32 -17.89
N GLN A 59 -38.40 12.96 -18.95
CA GLN A 59 -39.55 13.74 -19.37
C GLN A 59 -40.47 13.81 -18.16
N SER A 60 -40.66 15.02 -17.63
CA SER A 60 -41.60 15.28 -16.56
C SER A 60 -42.94 14.63 -16.94
N PRO A 61 -43.53 13.75 -16.12
CA PRO A 61 -44.91 13.36 -16.35
C PRO A 61 -45.73 14.62 -16.06
N SER A 62 -46.15 15.31 -17.12
CA SER A 62 -47.06 16.46 -17.06
C SER A 62 -48.50 16.01 -16.79
N HIS A 63 -48.69 15.05 -15.90
CA HIS A 63 -49.99 14.56 -15.47
C HIS A 63 -50.09 14.80 -13.97
N VAL A 64 -50.76 15.89 -13.61
CA VAL A 64 -51.33 16.05 -12.26
C VAL A 64 -52.23 14.85 -12.00
N SER A 65 -52.04 14.19 -10.85
CA SER A 65 -52.88 13.05 -10.52
C SER A 65 -54.34 13.51 -10.35
N PRO A 66 -55.34 12.67 -10.68
CA PRO A 66 -56.75 13.02 -10.50
C PRO A 66 -57.08 13.48 -9.07
N ALA A 67 -56.38 12.93 -8.07
CA ALA A 67 -56.53 13.31 -6.66
C ALA A 67 -55.99 14.72 -6.36
N GLU A 68 -54.83 15.09 -6.90
CA GLU A 68 -54.27 16.45 -6.76
C GLU A 68 -55.13 17.48 -7.50
N ALA A 69 -55.59 17.16 -8.70
CA ALA A 69 -56.49 18.02 -9.47
C ALA A 69 -57.83 18.22 -8.76
N ALA A 70 -58.40 17.17 -8.15
CA ALA A 70 -59.64 17.26 -7.39
C ALA A 70 -59.53 18.19 -6.17
N GLY A 71 -58.38 18.21 -5.49
CA GLY A 71 -58.13 19.13 -4.37
C GLY A 71 -58.13 20.60 -4.80
N ILE A 72 -57.49 20.91 -5.93
CA ILE A 72 -57.47 22.27 -6.48
C ILE A 72 -58.86 22.68 -6.97
N ILE A 73 -59.57 21.78 -7.66
CA ILE A 73 -60.93 22.01 -8.15
C ILE A 73 -61.91 22.28 -7.00
N ALA A 74 -61.77 21.59 -5.86
CA ALA A 74 -62.60 21.84 -4.68
C ALA A 74 -62.45 23.28 -4.17
N VAL A 75 -61.22 23.78 -4.07
CA VAL A 75 -60.94 25.16 -3.60
C VAL A 75 -61.43 26.22 -4.61
N VAL A 76 -61.40 25.91 -5.90
CA VAL A 76 -61.89 26.82 -6.96
C VAL A 76 -63.42 26.85 -7.03
N LYS A 77 -64.07 25.70 -6.78
CA LYS A 77 -65.54 25.53 -6.88
C LYS A 77 -66.32 26.41 -5.91
N ASP A 78 -65.75 26.71 -4.74
CA ASP A 78 -66.41 27.49 -3.69
C ASP A 78 -66.26 29.02 -3.87
N LYS A 79 -65.60 29.47 -4.95
CA LYS A 79 -65.41 30.90 -5.26
C LYS A 79 -66.58 31.50 -6.05
N SER A 80 -66.88 32.76 -5.77
CA SER A 80 -67.89 33.53 -6.50
C SER A 80 -67.42 33.86 -7.93
N VAL A 81 -68.37 34.18 -8.82
CA VAL A 81 -68.09 34.52 -10.22
C VAL A 81 -67.18 35.76 -10.33
N ASP A 82 -67.36 36.74 -9.45
CA ASP A 82 -66.54 37.96 -9.43
C ASP A 82 -65.10 37.66 -9.00
N GLU A 83 -64.91 36.77 -8.02
CA GLU A 83 -63.58 36.30 -7.61
C GLU A 83 -62.89 35.49 -8.72
N LEU A 84 -63.63 34.65 -9.45
CA LEU A 84 -63.10 33.90 -10.59
C LEU A 84 -62.71 34.83 -11.75
N ARG A 85 -63.53 35.84 -12.06
CA ARG A 85 -63.19 36.88 -13.06
C ARG A 85 -61.96 37.68 -12.65
N LYS A 86 -61.87 38.03 -11.37
CA LYS A 86 -60.68 38.68 -10.80
C LYS A 86 -59.46 37.78 -10.92
N LEU A 87 -59.57 36.50 -10.57
CA LEU A 87 -58.49 35.52 -10.67
C LEU A 87 -57.98 35.33 -12.11
N LEU A 88 -58.86 35.46 -13.10
CA LEU A 88 -58.52 35.38 -14.53
C LEU A 88 -57.89 36.67 -15.09
N SER A 89 -58.23 37.83 -14.52
CA SER A 89 -57.86 39.14 -15.07
C SER A 89 -56.70 39.81 -14.33
N ASP A 90 -56.53 39.50 -13.04
CA ASP A 90 -55.50 40.05 -12.16
C ASP A 90 -54.44 38.97 -11.84
N LYS A 91 -53.23 39.20 -12.34
CA LYS A 91 -52.09 38.29 -12.18
C LYS A 91 -51.63 38.16 -10.74
N ASP A 92 -51.73 39.24 -9.96
CA ASP A 92 -51.30 39.23 -8.56
C ASP A 92 -52.31 38.48 -7.70
N ALA A 93 -53.61 38.65 -7.97
CA ALA A 93 -54.66 37.85 -7.36
C ALA A 93 -54.49 36.35 -7.67
N TYR A 94 -54.14 36.00 -8.91
CA TYR A 94 -53.81 34.62 -9.29
C TYR A 94 -52.60 34.09 -8.53
N HIS A 95 -51.51 34.86 -8.45
CA HIS A 95 -50.30 34.44 -7.77
C HIS A 95 -50.52 34.25 -6.26
N GLN A 96 -51.26 35.15 -5.62
CA GLN A 96 -51.63 35.02 -4.20
C GLN A 96 -52.50 33.79 -3.94
N PHE A 97 -53.45 33.50 -4.83
CA PHE A 97 -54.23 32.26 -4.76
C PHE A 97 -53.35 31.01 -4.93
N LEU A 98 -52.42 31.01 -5.89
CA LEU A 98 -51.50 29.90 -6.09
C LEU A 98 -50.64 29.65 -4.83
N LEU A 99 -50.14 30.71 -4.19
CA LEU A 99 -49.37 30.62 -2.95
C LEU A 99 -50.22 30.21 -1.74
N SER A 100 -51.54 30.40 -1.79
CA SER A 100 -52.44 29.99 -0.72
C SER A 100 -52.79 28.50 -0.76
N LEU A 101 -52.61 27.83 -1.90
CA LEU A 101 -52.82 26.38 -2.05
C LEU A 101 -51.83 25.59 -1.20
N ASP A 102 -52.34 24.62 -0.45
CA ASP A 102 -51.53 23.81 0.46
C ASP A 102 -50.49 22.97 -0.28
N GLN A 103 -50.79 22.49 -1.49
CA GLN A 103 -49.80 21.77 -2.32
C GLN A 103 -48.58 22.66 -2.63
N VAL A 104 -48.80 23.94 -2.94
CA VAL A 104 -47.72 24.90 -3.26
C VAL A 104 -46.95 25.29 -2.00
N LYS A 105 -47.62 25.45 -0.86
CA LYS A 105 -46.96 25.68 0.44
C LYS A 105 -46.08 24.50 0.86
N ILE A 106 -46.60 23.27 0.75
CA ILE A 106 -45.86 22.04 1.07
C ILE A 106 -44.63 21.92 0.18
N GLN A 107 -44.78 22.13 -1.14
CA GLN A 107 -43.67 22.05 -2.07
C GLN A 107 -42.60 23.13 -1.82
N ASN A 108 -43.01 24.37 -1.53
CA ASN A 108 -42.07 25.44 -1.18
C ASN A 108 -41.32 25.12 0.11
N ASN A 109 -42.01 24.63 1.14
CA ASN A 109 -41.39 24.26 2.41
C ASN A 109 -40.37 23.11 2.20
N LEU A 110 -40.74 22.08 1.46
CA LEU A 110 -39.83 20.98 1.13
C LEU A 110 -38.59 21.47 0.38
N ARG A 111 -38.76 22.37 -0.59
CA ARG A 111 -37.64 22.98 -1.32
C ARG A 111 -36.71 23.75 -0.38
N ASP A 112 -37.27 24.50 0.54
CA ASP A 112 -36.49 25.36 1.45
C ASP A 112 -35.76 24.52 2.52
N GLU A 113 -36.38 23.48 3.05
CA GLU A 113 -35.70 22.49 3.92
C GLU A 113 -34.60 21.75 3.17
N LEU A 114 -34.84 21.29 1.93
CA LEU A 114 -33.81 20.63 1.13
C LEU A 114 -32.62 21.56 0.86
N ARG A 115 -32.89 22.84 0.57
CA ARG A 115 -31.83 23.85 0.40
C ARG A 115 -31.03 24.02 1.70
N LYS A 116 -31.71 24.10 2.84
CA LYS A 116 -31.08 24.26 4.16
C LYS A 116 -30.22 23.06 4.53
N GLU A 117 -30.73 21.84 4.37
CA GLU A 117 -29.99 20.60 4.63
C GLU A 117 -28.77 20.46 3.71
N THR A 118 -28.93 20.75 2.42
CA THR A 118 -27.81 20.72 1.45
C THR A 118 -26.72 21.69 1.84
N LEU A 119 -27.10 22.90 2.27
CA LEU A 119 -26.15 23.93 2.69
C LEU A 119 -25.45 23.51 4.00
N GLN A 120 -26.20 22.97 4.97
CA GLN A 120 -25.60 22.48 6.21
C GLN A 120 -24.61 21.34 5.95
N LEU A 121 -24.97 20.37 5.11
CA LEU A 121 -24.09 19.28 4.72
C LEU A 121 -22.81 19.80 4.03
N ALA A 122 -22.93 20.80 3.16
CA ALA A 122 -21.78 21.41 2.51
C ALA A 122 -20.84 22.11 3.52
N ARG A 123 -21.39 22.81 4.52
CA ARG A 123 -20.60 23.41 5.61
C ARG A 123 -19.90 22.34 6.45
N ASP A 124 -20.64 21.33 6.89
CA ASP A 124 -20.11 20.23 7.70
C ASP A 124 -19.02 19.45 6.97
N ASN A 125 -19.09 19.36 5.64
CA ASN A 125 -18.05 18.74 4.82
C ASN A 125 -16.81 19.63 4.74
N LEU A 126 -17.00 20.92 4.49
CA LEU A 126 -15.89 21.89 4.42
C LEU A 126 -15.12 21.98 5.75
N GLU A 127 -15.82 21.89 6.88
CA GLU A 127 -15.19 21.85 8.21
C GLU A 127 -14.34 20.59 8.44
N LYS A 128 -14.65 19.47 7.79
CA LYS A 128 -13.89 18.22 7.89
C LYS A 128 -12.65 18.20 6.98
N GLU A 129 -12.61 19.00 5.93
CA GLU A 129 -11.47 19.09 5.00
C GLU A 129 -10.12 19.35 5.68
N PRO A 130 -9.96 20.35 6.59
CA PRO A 130 -8.68 20.62 7.23
C PRO A 130 -8.20 19.40 8.05
N ARG A 131 -9.11 18.79 8.83
CA ARG A 131 -8.79 17.61 9.62
C ARG A 131 -8.38 16.42 8.73
N MET A 132 -9.05 16.20 7.60
CA MET A 132 -8.64 15.16 6.64
C MET A 132 -7.25 15.44 6.05
N MET A 133 -6.94 16.69 5.74
CA MET A 133 -5.63 17.09 5.21
C MET A 133 -4.51 16.90 6.23
N GLU A 134 -4.75 17.27 7.49
CA GLU A 134 -3.83 17.05 8.61
C GLU A 134 -3.52 15.56 8.80
N LEU A 135 -4.55 14.72 8.88
CA LEU A 135 -4.38 13.27 9.01
C LEU A 135 -3.58 12.68 7.84
N ARG A 136 -3.88 13.09 6.60
CA ARG A 136 -3.12 12.66 5.42
C ARG A 136 -1.65 13.07 5.52
N THR A 137 -1.39 14.28 6.01
CA THR A 137 -0.04 14.81 6.18
C THR A 137 0.72 14.03 7.27
N GLN A 138 0.09 13.76 8.41
CA GLN A 138 0.66 12.94 9.49
C GLN A 138 0.99 11.53 9.00
N CYS A 139 0.05 10.86 8.33
CA CYS A 139 0.29 9.54 7.75
C CYS A 139 1.46 9.54 6.77
N ARG A 140 1.59 10.59 5.94
CA ARG A 140 2.72 10.74 5.04
C ARG A 140 4.03 10.87 5.82
N ILE A 141 4.07 11.73 6.84
CA ILE A 141 5.27 11.92 7.68
C ILE A 141 5.68 10.59 8.29
N ILE A 142 4.79 9.94 9.06
CA ILE A 142 5.05 8.66 9.73
C ILE A 142 5.60 7.61 8.75
N ARG A 143 5.00 7.52 7.55
CA ARG A 143 5.45 6.57 6.52
C ARG A 143 6.86 6.89 6.00
N THR A 144 7.18 8.17 5.80
CA THR A 144 8.46 8.60 5.23
C THR A 144 9.58 8.75 6.26
N THR A 145 9.27 8.92 7.54
CA THR A 145 10.26 9.13 8.59
C THR A 145 10.37 7.87 9.46
N GLU A 146 9.35 7.61 10.28
CA GLU A 146 9.38 6.58 11.31
C GLU A 146 9.41 5.17 10.71
N LEU A 147 8.50 4.88 9.78
CA LEU A 147 8.42 3.57 9.14
C LEU A 147 9.65 3.28 8.28
N ALA A 148 10.12 4.27 7.52
CA ALA A 148 11.32 4.12 6.70
C ALA A 148 12.56 3.86 7.57
N ALA A 149 12.76 4.62 8.65
CA ALA A 149 13.87 4.43 9.57
C ALA A 149 13.81 3.08 10.32
N ALA A 150 12.62 2.67 10.75
CA ALA A 150 12.44 1.36 11.37
C ALA A 150 12.76 0.21 10.41
N GLN A 151 12.35 0.33 9.15
CA GLN A 151 12.64 -0.66 8.12
C GLN A 151 14.14 -0.73 7.79
N GLU A 152 14.82 0.42 7.69
CA GLU A 152 16.27 0.47 7.49
C GLU A 152 17.01 -0.22 8.64
N LYS A 153 16.63 0.07 9.90
CA LYS A 153 17.22 -0.57 11.08
C LYS A 153 16.98 -2.07 11.10
N LEU A 154 15.78 -2.52 10.72
CA LEU A 154 15.47 -3.95 10.61
C LEU A 154 16.37 -4.62 9.56
N ASN A 155 16.46 -4.04 8.36
CA ASN A 155 17.28 -4.58 7.28
C ASN A 155 18.76 -4.68 7.69
N GLU A 156 19.28 -3.68 8.40
CA GLU A 156 20.66 -3.69 8.90
C GLU A 156 20.88 -4.80 9.94
N LEU A 157 19.94 -4.98 10.87
CA LEU A 157 20.02 -6.08 11.85
C LEU A 157 19.93 -7.46 11.19
N GLU A 158 19.08 -7.62 10.18
CA GLU A 158 18.99 -8.86 9.40
C GLU A 158 20.29 -9.15 8.65
N ARG A 159 20.92 -8.12 8.06
CA ARG A 159 22.24 -8.25 7.43
C ARG A 159 23.31 -8.67 8.43
N GLN A 160 23.35 -8.06 9.62
CA GLN A 160 24.29 -8.43 10.68
C GLN A 160 24.07 -9.85 11.19
N LYS A 161 22.81 -10.26 11.34
CA LYS A 161 22.43 -11.64 11.68
C LYS A 161 22.92 -12.62 10.61
N GLU A 162 22.65 -12.34 9.34
CA GLU A 162 23.05 -13.22 8.23
C GLU A 162 24.58 -13.33 8.13
N GLN A 163 25.30 -12.22 8.29
CA GLN A 163 26.76 -12.21 8.32
C GLN A 163 27.30 -13.04 9.49
N SER A 164 26.71 -12.91 10.68
CA SER A 164 27.08 -13.69 11.85
C SER A 164 26.80 -15.18 11.64
N LEU A 165 25.62 -15.54 11.12
CA LEU A 165 25.28 -16.92 10.80
C LEU A 165 26.23 -17.53 9.75
N LYS A 166 26.62 -16.76 8.72
CA LYS A 166 27.64 -17.19 7.75
C LYS A 166 29.00 -17.40 8.42
N PHE A 167 29.42 -16.49 9.28
CA PHE A 167 30.72 -16.57 9.96
C PHE A 167 30.81 -17.72 10.97
N TYR A 168 29.71 -18.03 11.65
CA TYR A 168 29.62 -19.12 12.63
C TYR A 168 28.94 -20.38 12.09
N SER A 169 28.77 -20.47 10.77
CA SER A 169 28.21 -21.68 10.16
C SER A 169 29.14 -22.88 10.43
N PRO A 170 28.60 -24.09 10.63
CA PRO A 170 29.43 -25.28 10.82
C PRO A 170 30.48 -25.45 9.71
N ALA A 171 30.10 -25.19 8.45
CA ALA A 171 31.00 -25.28 7.30
C ALA A 171 32.15 -24.26 7.38
N SER A 172 31.89 -22.99 7.70
CA SER A 172 32.94 -21.97 7.80
C SER A 172 33.86 -22.18 9.00
N LEU A 173 33.33 -22.68 10.12
CA LEU A 173 34.15 -23.08 11.28
C LEU A 173 35.06 -24.27 10.94
N LEU A 174 34.53 -25.29 10.26
CA LEU A 174 35.30 -26.46 9.81
C LEU A 174 36.36 -26.08 8.77
N GLN A 175 36.03 -25.16 7.85
CA GLN A 175 36.98 -24.63 6.88
C GLN A 175 38.13 -23.89 7.58
N ARG A 176 37.83 -22.97 8.50
CA ARG A 176 38.88 -22.25 9.27
C ARG A 176 39.73 -23.20 10.10
N LEU A 177 39.14 -24.27 10.63
CA LEU A 177 39.89 -25.32 11.33
C LEU A 177 40.84 -26.05 10.38
N GLN A 178 40.39 -26.39 9.17
CA GLN A 178 41.21 -27.00 8.13
C GLN A 178 42.36 -26.09 7.69
N GLU A 179 42.08 -24.81 7.44
CA GLU A 179 43.10 -23.81 7.08
C GLU A 179 44.14 -23.67 8.19
N ALA A 180 43.71 -23.63 9.46
CA ALA A 180 44.62 -23.61 10.61
C ALA A 180 45.47 -24.88 10.70
N MET A 181 44.94 -26.06 10.36
CA MET A 181 45.69 -27.31 10.28
C MET A 181 46.76 -27.23 9.19
N ASN A 182 46.39 -26.84 7.97
CA ASN A 182 47.31 -26.71 6.84
C ASN A 182 48.43 -25.72 7.15
N LYS A 183 48.11 -24.60 7.83
CA LYS A 183 49.11 -23.63 8.27
C LYS A 183 50.11 -24.24 9.25
N THR A 184 49.66 -24.99 10.25
CA THR A 184 50.59 -25.69 11.17
C THR A 184 51.43 -26.74 10.47
N GLU A 185 50.91 -27.38 9.43
CA GLU A 185 51.68 -28.32 8.60
C GLU A 185 52.79 -27.60 7.85
N GLU A 186 52.46 -26.50 7.16
CA GLU A 186 53.41 -25.65 6.44
C GLU A 186 54.49 -25.08 7.37
N GLU A 187 54.11 -24.62 8.57
CA GLU A 187 55.07 -24.18 9.60
C GLU A 187 56.00 -25.31 10.02
N SER A 188 55.53 -26.56 10.06
CA SER A 188 56.36 -27.72 10.39
C SER A 188 57.33 -28.10 9.27
N GLU A 189 56.91 -27.96 8.01
CA GLU A 189 57.78 -28.15 6.83
C GLU A 189 58.84 -27.04 6.73
N ASN A 190 58.47 -25.79 7.04
CA ASN A 190 59.42 -24.68 7.17
C ASN A 190 60.46 -24.98 8.26
N LEU A 191 60.00 -25.50 9.40
CA LEU A 191 60.88 -25.89 10.50
C LEU A 191 61.85 -27.01 10.09
N HIS A 192 61.39 -27.95 9.25
CA HIS A 192 62.24 -29.01 8.71
C HIS A 192 63.33 -28.46 7.79
N ARG A 193 62.98 -27.54 6.89
CA ARG A 193 63.93 -26.84 6.01
C ARG A 193 65.02 -26.11 6.80
N GLN A 194 64.65 -25.35 7.84
CA GLN A 194 65.62 -24.62 8.68
C GLN A 194 66.68 -25.53 9.32
N VAL A 195 66.34 -26.77 9.68
CA VAL A 195 67.35 -27.71 10.22
C VAL A 195 68.29 -28.22 9.14
N ILE A 196 67.75 -28.52 7.95
CA ILE A 196 68.55 -28.97 6.81
C ILE A 196 69.55 -27.87 6.41
N ASP A 197 69.08 -26.62 6.39
CA ASP A 197 69.88 -25.44 6.07
C ASP A 197 70.83 -25.04 7.22
N ARG A 198 70.81 -25.78 8.34
CA ARG A 198 71.62 -25.55 9.57
C ARG A 198 71.37 -24.19 10.21
N GLU A 199 70.21 -23.59 9.96
CA GLU A 199 69.77 -22.33 10.57
C GLU A 199 69.23 -22.53 12.00
N MET A 200 69.07 -23.79 12.44
CA MET A 200 68.54 -24.13 13.75
C MET A 200 69.21 -25.37 14.36
N GLU A 201 69.51 -25.26 15.65
CA GLU A 201 70.00 -26.36 16.48
C GLU A 201 68.99 -27.51 16.60
N PHE A 202 69.49 -28.75 16.56
CA PHE A 202 68.64 -29.95 16.56
C PHE A 202 67.76 -30.05 17.81
N GLY A 203 68.30 -29.69 18.99
CA GLY A 203 67.53 -29.68 20.23
C GLY A 203 66.35 -28.69 20.19
N ALA A 204 66.54 -27.52 19.59
CA ALA A 204 65.49 -26.52 19.42
C ALA A 204 64.44 -26.97 18.39
N PHE A 205 64.87 -27.65 17.33
CA PHE A 205 63.96 -28.27 16.35
C PHE A 205 63.01 -29.26 16.99
N VAL A 206 63.53 -30.25 17.73
CA VAL A 206 62.71 -31.31 18.33
C VAL A 206 61.61 -30.70 19.22
N GLN A 207 61.96 -29.68 20.01
CA GLN A 207 61.00 -28.99 20.87
C GLN A 207 59.91 -28.24 20.09
N LYS A 208 60.30 -27.47 19.05
CA LYS A 208 59.34 -26.71 18.23
C LYS A 208 58.47 -27.64 17.37
N TYR A 209 59.06 -28.65 16.76
CA TYR A 209 58.37 -29.62 15.92
C TYR A 209 57.31 -30.39 16.71
N LYS A 210 57.67 -30.89 17.90
CA LYS A 210 56.73 -31.59 18.79
C LYS A 210 55.54 -30.71 19.14
N LYS A 211 55.75 -29.42 19.42
CA LYS A 211 54.67 -28.46 19.71
C LYS A 211 53.73 -28.25 18.51
N LEU A 212 54.29 -28.07 17.32
CA LEU A 212 53.51 -27.90 16.08
C LEU A 212 52.69 -29.15 15.76
N ARG A 213 53.31 -30.35 15.80
CA ARG A 213 52.62 -31.62 15.54
C ARG A 213 51.55 -31.93 16.58
N THR A 214 51.79 -31.65 17.87
CA THR A 214 50.76 -31.78 18.91
C THR A 214 49.56 -30.88 18.61
N THR A 215 49.80 -29.64 18.17
CA THR A 215 48.74 -28.70 17.81
C THR A 215 47.95 -29.16 16.59
N TYR A 216 48.65 -29.63 15.55
CA TYR A 216 48.04 -30.20 14.35
C TYR A 216 47.12 -31.39 14.69
N HIS A 217 47.65 -32.39 15.40
CA HIS A 217 46.88 -33.59 15.74
C HIS A 217 45.69 -33.28 16.66
N ARG A 218 45.84 -32.33 17.58
CA ARG A 218 44.71 -31.85 18.40
C ARG A 218 43.59 -31.27 17.53
N ARG A 219 43.92 -30.45 16.53
CA ARG A 219 42.93 -29.89 15.59
C ARG A 219 42.31 -30.97 14.71
N ALA A 220 43.10 -31.94 14.24
CA ALA A 220 42.63 -33.06 13.43
C ALA A 220 41.58 -33.91 14.17
N LEU A 221 41.82 -34.20 15.46
CA LEU A 221 40.87 -34.92 16.31
C LEU A 221 39.56 -34.14 16.49
N VAL A 222 39.63 -32.83 16.73
CA VAL A 222 38.44 -31.97 16.83
C VAL A 222 37.66 -31.98 15.51
N GLN A 223 38.34 -31.90 14.37
CA GLN A 223 37.69 -31.93 13.06
C GLN A 223 37.01 -33.28 12.78
N LEU A 224 37.66 -34.39 13.14
CA LEU A 224 37.11 -35.73 12.99
C LEU A 224 35.85 -35.91 13.86
N ALA A 225 35.90 -35.46 15.13
CA ALA A 225 34.74 -35.49 16.03
C ALA A 225 33.58 -34.64 15.50
N ALA A 226 33.86 -33.44 14.96
CA ALA A 226 32.84 -32.57 14.39
C ALA A 226 32.19 -33.16 13.13
N LYS A 227 32.95 -33.86 12.27
CA LYS A 227 32.43 -34.52 11.07
C LYS A 227 31.56 -35.74 11.39
N THR A 228 31.93 -36.51 12.41
CA THR A 228 31.22 -37.73 12.82
C THR A 228 29.96 -37.45 13.65
N SER A 229 29.89 -36.31 14.33
CA SER A 229 28.70 -35.86 15.05
C SER A 229 27.66 -35.15 14.18
N SER A 230 28.00 -34.77 12.94
CA SER A 230 27.05 -34.14 12.00
C SER A 230 26.29 -35.14 11.12
N THR A 231 26.54 -36.44 11.27
CA THR A 231 25.94 -37.52 10.45
C THR A 231 24.75 -38.24 11.10
N ASP A 232 24.31 -37.79 12.28
CA ASP A 232 23.07 -38.24 12.96
C ASP A 232 21.98 -37.15 12.87
#